data_AF-A0AAV3RZR6-F1
#
_entry.id   AF-A0AAV3RZR6-F1
#
_cell.length_a   1.000
_cell.length_b   1.000
_cell.length_c   1.000
_cell.angle_alpha   90.00
_cell.angle_beta   90.00
_cell.angle_gamma   90.00
#
_symmetry.space_group_name_H-M   'P 1'
#
loop_
_entity.id
_entity.type
_entity.pdbx_description
1 polymer ?
#
loop_
_entity_poly.entity_id
_entity_poly.type
_entity_poly.pdbx_seq_one_letter_code
_entity_poly.pdbx_strand_id
1 'polypeptide(L)'
;MFKIKISKHCARRTKEKALKKINGDDLEQFYLVHTYCKELMNTHPGRLDSNNGWWPLAWVVVEKENAETWKWFLEGVMQDIGIVNQKEWVVISDKQNGLEQVIHDLLPEVTKRNCVQHIYQNFKKEHR
;
A
#
# COMPACT_ATOMS: atom_id res chain seq x y z
N MET A 1 -23.64 18.92 41.82
CA MET A 1 -23.54 17.66 41.06
C MET A 1 -24.66 17.62 40.01
N PHE A 2 -24.37 17.99 38.77
CA PHE A 2 -25.40 18.07 37.72
C PHE A 2 -25.84 16.65 37.31
N LYS A 3 -27.09 16.28 37.62
CA LYS A 3 -27.72 15.04 37.13
C LYS A 3 -28.14 15.22 35.67
N ILE A 4 -27.19 15.12 34.75
CA ILE A 4 -27.49 15.14 33.31
C ILE A 4 -28.14 13.80 32.94
N LYS A 5 -29.44 13.81 32.65
CA LYS A 5 -30.15 12.66 32.07
C LYS A 5 -29.79 12.53 30.59
N ILE A 6 -28.79 11.72 30.28
CA ILE A 6 -28.48 11.36 28.88
C ILE A 6 -29.48 10.29 28.42
N SER A 7 -30.26 10.61 27.39
CA SER A 7 -31.17 9.63 26.78
C SER A 7 -30.38 8.57 26.01
N LYS A 8 -30.94 7.35 25.90
CA LYS A 8 -30.33 6.27 25.10
C LYS A 8 -30.08 6.70 23.64
N HIS A 9 -30.96 7.52 23.08
CA HIS A 9 -30.79 8.08 21.74
C HIS A 9 -29.61 9.05 21.64
N CYS A 10 -29.42 9.91 22.64
CA CYS A 10 -28.27 10.80 22.70
C CYS A 10 -26.97 9.99 22.78
N ALA A 11 -26.91 8.98 23.66
CA ALA A 11 -25.76 8.08 23.77
C ALA A 11 -25.45 7.35 22.45
N ARG A 12 -26.47 6.82 21.75
CA ARG A 12 -26.31 6.16 20.45
C ARG A 12 -25.73 7.12 19.40
N ARG A 13 -26.32 8.32 19.26
CA ARG A 13 -25.86 9.32 18.28
C ARG A 13 -24.43 9.80 18.55
N THR A 14 -24.07 9.98 19.82
CA THR A 14 -22.71 10.36 20.20
C THR A 14 -21.72 9.25 19.89
N LYS A 15 -22.08 7.99 20.15
CA LYS A 15 -21.28 6.82 19.77
C LYS A 15 -21.06 6.75 18.26
N GLU A 16 -22.11 6.91 17.46
CA GLU A 16 -22.02 6.91 15.99
C GLU A 16 -21.10 8.04 15.47
N LYS A 17 -21.24 9.26 16.00
CA LYS A 17 -20.37 10.38 15.62
C LYS A 17 -18.92 10.18 16.06
N ALA A 18 -18.69 9.57 17.22
CA ALA A 18 -17.34 9.24 17.70
C ALA A 18 -16.71 8.15 16.83
N LEU A 19 -17.46 7.10 16.49
CA LEU A 19 -17.01 6.05 15.59
C LEU A 19 -16.67 6.58 14.20
N LYS A 20 -17.50 7.46 13.62
CA LYS A 20 -17.16 8.13 12.34
C LYS A 20 -15.90 9.00 12.42
N LYS A 21 -15.59 9.59 13.57
CA LYS A 21 -14.35 10.35 13.77
C LYS A 21 -13.12 9.47 13.94
N ILE A 22 -13.28 8.27 14.52
CA ILE A 22 -12.18 7.33 14.76
C ILE A 22 -11.89 6.52 13.49
N ASN A 23 -12.93 5.97 12.86
CA ASN A 23 -12.80 5.04 11.73
C ASN A 23 -12.85 5.74 10.36
N GLY A 24 -13.25 7.01 10.32
CA GLY A 24 -13.57 7.70 9.07
C GLY A 24 -14.99 7.42 8.58
N ASP A 25 -15.33 7.94 7.41
CA ASP A 25 -16.60 7.67 6.74
C ASP A 25 -16.39 6.58 5.68
N ASP A 26 -17.19 5.52 5.74
CA ASP A 26 -17.06 4.34 4.87
C ASP A 26 -17.12 4.71 3.37
N LEU A 27 -17.88 5.75 3.02
CA LEU A 27 -17.96 6.24 1.63
C LEU A 27 -16.67 6.95 1.22
N GLU A 28 -16.08 7.78 2.08
CA GLU A 28 -14.78 8.41 1.80
C GLU A 28 -13.67 7.38 1.64
N GLN A 29 -13.68 6.32 2.45
CA GLN A 29 -12.77 5.18 2.29
C GLN A 29 -12.94 4.49 0.93
N PHE A 30 -14.18 4.35 0.45
CA PHE A 30 -14.46 3.79 -0.87
C PHE A 30 -14.02 4.73 -2.02
N TYR A 31 -14.20 6.04 -1.85
CA TYR A 31 -13.74 7.04 -2.82
C TYR A 31 -12.20 7.14 -2.91
N LEU A 32 -11.49 6.86 -1.81
CA LEU A 32 -10.03 6.77 -1.81
C LEU A 32 -9.54 5.65 -2.74
N VAL A 33 -10.22 4.50 -2.79
CA VAL A 33 -9.88 3.41 -3.72
C VAL A 33 -9.98 3.89 -5.17
N HIS A 34 -11.07 4.57 -5.54
CA HIS A 34 -11.25 5.09 -6.89
C HIS A 34 -10.24 6.20 -7.23
N THR A 35 -9.96 7.10 -6.29
CA THR A 35 -8.98 8.19 -6.45
C THR A 35 -7.56 7.62 -6.59
N TYR A 36 -7.26 6.55 -5.86
CA TYR A 36 -6.00 5.83 -5.95
C TYR A 36 -5.85 5.04 -7.25
N CYS A 37 -6.90 4.36 -7.73
CA CYS A 37 -6.91 3.76 -9.07
C CYS A 37 -6.62 4.80 -10.15
N LYS A 38 -7.18 6.00 -10.00
CA LYS A 38 -6.92 7.12 -10.90
C LYS A 38 -5.46 7.63 -10.78
N GLU A 39 -4.92 7.72 -9.57
CA GLU A 39 -3.50 8.03 -9.34
C GLU A 39 -2.56 6.99 -9.96
N LEU A 40 -2.85 5.69 -9.81
CA LEU A 40 -2.07 4.60 -10.41
C LEU A 40 -2.05 4.68 -11.95
N MET A 41 -3.20 4.99 -12.57
CA MET A 41 -3.29 5.26 -14.01
C MET A 41 -2.50 6.51 -14.42
N ASN A 42 -2.35 7.49 -13.53
CA ASN A 42 -1.66 8.76 -13.81
C ASN A 42 -0.15 8.71 -13.53
N THR A 43 0.33 7.84 -12.63
CA THR A 43 1.72 7.88 -12.11
C THR A 43 2.73 7.09 -12.95
N HIS A 44 2.32 6.23 -13.88
CA HIS A 44 3.25 5.31 -14.56
C HIS A 44 3.14 5.27 -16.10
N PRO A 45 3.88 6.11 -16.83
CA PRO A 45 4.06 5.97 -18.27
C PRO A 45 5.24 5.02 -18.61
N GLY A 46 4.97 3.72 -18.67
CA GLY A 46 5.73 2.67 -19.37
C GLY A 46 4.75 1.49 -19.55
N ARG A 47 4.48 0.90 -20.70
CA ARG A 47 5.13 -0.14 -21.52
C ARG A 47 5.20 -1.56 -20.92
N LEU A 48 4.10 -2.31 -21.02
CA LEU A 48 4.12 -3.70 -21.48
C LEU A 48 2.80 -4.25 -22.11
N ASP A 49 2.02 -3.43 -22.83
CA ASP A 49 0.93 -3.96 -23.68
C ASP A 49 0.80 -3.20 -25.02
N SER A 50 -0.05 -3.72 -25.91
CA SER A 50 -0.33 -3.14 -27.23
C SER A 50 -0.98 -1.75 -27.19
N ASN A 51 -1.33 -1.24 -25.99
CA ASN A 51 -1.92 0.07 -25.73
C ASN A 51 -1.09 0.93 -24.75
N ASN A 52 0.18 0.57 -24.50
CA ASN A 52 1.18 1.34 -23.74
C ASN A 52 0.92 1.56 -22.22
N GLY A 53 0.22 0.68 -21.50
CA GLY A 53 0.03 0.79 -20.02
C GLY A 53 0.80 -0.24 -19.18
N TRP A 54 1.29 0.14 -17.99
CA TRP A 54 1.60 -0.81 -16.90
C TRP A 54 0.31 -1.05 -16.13
N TRP A 55 -0.05 -2.31 -15.92
CA TRP A 55 -1.17 -2.67 -15.06
C TRP A 55 -0.64 -3.16 -13.71
N PRO A 56 -1.15 -2.65 -12.58
CA PRO A 56 -0.77 -3.15 -11.27
C PRO A 56 -1.22 -4.62 -11.15
N LEU A 57 -0.27 -5.52 -10.85
CA LEU A 57 -0.57 -6.95 -10.66
C LEU A 57 -1.30 -7.20 -9.33
N ALA A 58 -0.91 -6.47 -8.29
CA ALA A 58 -1.51 -6.53 -6.97
C ALA A 58 -1.34 -5.17 -6.27
N TRP A 59 -2.24 -4.87 -5.34
CA TRP A 59 -2.18 -3.68 -4.49
C TRP A 59 -2.73 -4.00 -3.11
N VAL A 60 -2.38 -3.16 -2.13
CA VAL A 60 -2.80 -3.33 -0.75
C VAL A 60 -2.96 -1.97 -0.08
N VAL A 61 -3.96 -1.86 0.80
CA VAL A 61 -4.11 -0.72 1.69
C VAL A 61 -3.83 -1.20 3.11
N VAL A 62 -2.84 -0.57 3.75
CA VAL A 62 -2.38 -0.93 5.09
C VAL A 62 -2.35 0.31 5.97
N GLU A 63 -2.59 0.15 7.26
CA GLU A 63 -2.55 1.27 8.22
C GLU A 63 -1.13 1.88 8.32
N LYS A 64 -0.10 1.05 8.16
CA LYS A 64 1.29 1.46 8.23
C LYS A 64 2.16 0.55 7.39
N GLU A 65 3.02 1.13 6.57
CA GLU A 65 4.07 0.41 5.88
C GLU A 65 5.15 -0.04 6.88
N ASN A 66 5.20 -1.33 7.17
CA ASN A 66 6.20 -1.95 8.02
C ASN A 66 6.54 -3.37 7.52
N ALA A 67 7.53 -4.02 8.14
CA ALA A 67 7.98 -5.34 7.71
C ALA A 67 6.87 -6.40 7.78
N GLU A 68 5.98 -6.35 8.77
CA GLU A 68 4.88 -7.30 8.90
C GLU A 68 3.86 -7.14 7.78
N THR A 69 3.47 -5.90 7.46
CA THR A 69 2.52 -5.63 6.37
C THR A 69 3.11 -5.98 5.00
N TRP A 70 4.40 -5.71 4.79
CA TRP A 70 5.09 -6.09 3.56
C TRP A 70 5.22 -7.61 3.42
N LYS A 71 5.50 -8.31 4.51
CA LYS A 71 5.59 -9.77 4.53
C LYS A 71 4.27 -10.41 4.13
N TRP A 72 3.19 -10.03 4.80
CA TRP A 72 1.86 -10.56 4.49
C TRP A 72 1.47 -10.31 3.02
N PHE A 73 1.73 -9.10 2.50
CA PHE A 73 1.41 -8.77 1.11
C PHE A 73 2.22 -9.60 0.10
N LEU A 74 3.54 -9.70 0.31
CA LEU A 74 4.42 -10.44 -0.61
C LEU A 74 4.15 -11.94 -0.58
N GLU A 75 3.89 -12.53 0.58
CA GLU A 75 3.49 -13.94 0.69
C GLU A 75 2.23 -14.23 -0.14
N GLY A 76 1.21 -13.37 -0.03
CA GLY A 76 -0.02 -13.49 -0.83
C GLY A 76 0.24 -13.39 -2.34
N VAL A 77 0.99 -12.37 -2.76
CA VAL A 77 1.34 -12.20 -4.18
C VAL A 77 2.11 -13.41 -4.69
N MET A 78 3.16 -13.84 -3.99
CA MET A 78 4.00 -14.99 -4.38
C MET A 78 3.19 -16.29 -4.52
N GLN A 79 2.23 -16.50 -3.63
CA GLN A 79 1.32 -17.64 -3.68
C GLN A 79 0.43 -17.58 -4.92
N ASP A 80 -0.17 -16.41 -5.20
CA ASP A 80 -1.09 -16.23 -6.33
C ASP A 80 -0.40 -16.32 -7.69
N ILE A 81 0.83 -15.79 -7.79
CA ILE A 81 1.62 -15.86 -9.04
C ILE A 81 2.39 -17.18 -9.19
N GLY A 82 2.43 -18.00 -8.14
CA GLY A 82 3.07 -19.31 -8.16
C GLY A 82 4.58 -19.25 -8.35
N ILE A 83 5.31 -18.46 -7.55
CA ILE A 83 6.78 -18.45 -7.60
C ILE A 83 7.33 -19.81 -7.14
N VAL A 84 7.84 -20.60 -8.08
CA VAL A 84 8.51 -21.88 -7.80
C VAL A 84 10.04 -21.74 -7.81
N ASN A 85 10.61 -21.00 -8.78
CA ASN A 85 12.05 -20.77 -8.89
C ASN A 85 12.38 -19.28 -8.75
N GLN A 86 12.87 -18.87 -7.57
CA GLN A 86 13.14 -17.46 -7.25
C GLN A 86 14.22 -16.83 -8.15
N LYS A 87 15.15 -17.62 -8.69
CA LYS A 87 16.29 -17.12 -9.49
C LYS A 87 15.86 -16.55 -10.84
N GLU A 88 14.67 -16.91 -11.31
CA GLU A 88 14.10 -16.40 -12.56
C GLU A 88 13.40 -15.05 -12.38
N TRP A 89 13.28 -14.58 -11.14
CA TRP A 89 12.59 -13.33 -10.81
C TRP A 89 13.58 -12.22 -10.49
N VAL A 90 13.17 -11.00 -10.86
CA VAL A 90 13.86 -9.77 -10.49
C VAL A 90 12.88 -8.90 -9.72
N VAL A 91 13.25 -8.52 -8.50
CA VAL A 91 12.49 -7.55 -7.69
C VAL A 91 13.16 -6.20 -7.78
N ILE A 92 12.43 -5.20 -8.26
CA ILE A 92 12.86 -3.80 -8.31
C ILE A 92 12.03 -3.01 -7.30
N SER A 93 12.66 -2.48 -6.26
CA SER A 93 11.97 -1.73 -5.21
C SER A 93 12.61 -0.36 -4.95
N ASP A 94 11.90 0.51 -4.24
CA ASP A 94 12.55 1.63 -3.55
C ASP A 94 13.37 1.10 -2.35
N LYS A 95 14.34 1.89 -1.89
CA LYS A 95 15.25 1.54 -0.79
C LYS A 95 14.58 1.81 0.56
N GLN A 96 13.59 0.98 0.91
CA GLN A 96 12.87 1.06 2.19
C GLN A 96 13.26 -0.11 3.11
N ASN A 97 13.85 0.19 4.27
CA ASN A 97 14.42 -0.82 5.19
C ASN A 97 13.48 -1.99 5.51
N GLY A 98 12.18 -1.72 5.73
CA GLY A 98 11.20 -2.76 6.05
C GLY A 98 10.94 -3.74 4.90
N LEU A 99 10.92 -3.24 3.66
CA LEU A 99 10.73 -4.06 2.47
C LEU A 99 11.99 -4.86 2.13
N GLU A 100 13.18 -4.25 2.31
CA GLU A 100 14.45 -4.94 2.03
C GLU A 100 14.64 -6.19 2.90
N GLN A 101 14.31 -6.08 4.19
CA GLN A 101 14.38 -7.20 5.13
C GLN A 101 13.43 -8.32 4.71
N VAL A 102 12.19 -7.99 4.35
CA VAL A 102 11.19 -8.98 3.96
C VAL A 102 11.57 -9.69 2.65
N ILE A 103 12.10 -8.98 1.67
CA ILE A 103 12.59 -9.60 0.42
C ILE A 103 13.72 -10.58 0.73
N HIS A 104 14.66 -10.22 1.61
CA HIS A 104 15.73 -11.12 2.01
C HIS A 104 15.20 -12.38 2.70
N ASP A 105 14.17 -12.24 3.54
CA ASP A 105 13.61 -13.35 4.31
C ASP A 105 12.72 -14.29 3.48
N LEU A 106 11.91 -13.75 2.55
CA LEU A 106 10.97 -14.53 1.73
C LEU A 106 11.58 -15.02 0.40
N LEU A 107 12.47 -14.23 -0.17
CA LEU A 107 13.00 -14.41 -1.52
C LEU A 107 14.55 -14.34 -1.52
N PRO A 108 15.25 -15.16 -0.71
CA PRO A 108 16.70 -15.05 -0.55
C PRO A 108 17.50 -15.26 -1.85
N GLU A 109 16.93 -15.97 -2.82
CA GLU A 109 17.60 -16.28 -4.09
C GLU A 109 17.18 -15.35 -5.24
N VAL A 110 16.31 -14.36 -5.00
CA VAL A 110 15.84 -13.45 -6.04
C VAL A 110 16.90 -12.42 -6.42
N THR A 111 16.92 -12.02 -7.69
CA THR A 111 17.75 -10.88 -8.10
C THR A 111 17.08 -9.58 -7.64
N LYS A 112 17.66 -8.92 -6.64
CA LYS A 112 17.18 -7.61 -6.18
C LYS A 112 17.86 -6.45 -6.91
N ARG A 113 17.10 -5.42 -7.28
CA ARG A 113 17.58 -4.16 -7.87
C ARG A 113 16.88 -2.96 -7.21
N ASN A 114 17.54 -1.82 -7.23
CA ASN A 114 16.95 -0.55 -6.80
C ASN A 114 16.26 0.14 -7.98
N CYS A 115 15.12 0.77 -7.71
CA CYS A 115 14.41 1.54 -8.72
C CYS A 115 15.20 2.83 -9.04
N VAL A 116 15.77 2.91 -10.25
CA VAL A 116 16.53 4.09 -10.72
C VAL A 116 15.68 5.35 -10.72
N GLN A 117 14.38 5.22 -11.02
CA GLN A 117 13.45 6.36 -10.99
C GLN A 117 13.33 6.95 -9.59
N HIS A 118 13.21 6.11 -8.56
CA HIS A 118 13.18 6.57 -7.17
C HIS A 118 14.53 7.18 -6.75
N ILE A 119 15.66 6.56 -7.14
CA ILE A 119 16.99 7.13 -6.89
C ILE A 119 17.10 8.54 -7.49
N TYR A 120 16.69 8.72 -8.74
CA TYR A 120 16.72 10.02 -9.42
C TYR A 120 15.81 11.04 -8.73
N GLN A 121 14.58 10.64 -8.37
CA GLN A 121 13.65 11.51 -7.67
C GLN A 121 14.16 11.93 -6.29
N ASN A 122 14.78 11.02 -5.53
CA ASN A 122 15.38 11.30 -4.24
C ASN A 122 16.59 12.24 -4.39
N PHE A 123 17.48 11.97 -5.35
CA PHE A 123 18.62 12.85 -5.66
C PHE A 123 18.17 14.27 -6.04
N LYS A 124 17.13 14.40 -6.87
CA LYS A 124 16.56 15.69 -7.26
C LYS A 124 15.91 16.44 -6.08
N LYS A 125 15.38 15.73 -5.08
CA LYS A 125 14.83 16.35 -3.86
C LYS A 125 15.93 16.85 -2.94
N GLU A 126 17.03 16.11 -2.81
CA GLU A 126 18.16 16.45 -1.93
C GLU A 126 19.06 17.56 -2.49
N HIS A 127 19.24 17.61 -3.82
CA HIS A 127 20.15 18.55 -4.48
C HIS A 127 19.41 19.64 -5.27
N ARG A 128 18.38 20.23 -4.64
CA ARG A 128 17.61 21.33 -5.21
C ARG A 128 18.16 22.70 -4.86
#